data_AF-A0A853I8X1-F1
#
_entry.id   AF-A0A853I8X1-F1
#
_cell.length_a   1.000
_cell.length_b   1.000
_cell.length_c   1.000
_cell.angle_alpha   90.00
_cell.angle_beta   90.00
_cell.angle_gamma   90.00
#
_symmetry.space_group_name_H-M   'P 1'
#
loop_
_entity.id
_entity.type
_entity.pdbx_description
1 polymer ?
#
loop_
_entity_poly.entity_id
_entity_poly.type
_entity_poly.pdbx_seq_one_letter_code
_entity_poly.pdbx_strand_id
1 'polypeptide(L)'
;MVSGNGVRVIAGRISPNGTIITNPTGGIRSSSKKSKGLYLVHFKQHFQSPPTAVITVYQPGGTDFSIMGDSTQVNALVVSIDCDQMLVKTGDVEGTASDQEFAFIALEQLAV
;
A
#
# COMPACT_ATOMS: atom_id res chain seq x y z
N MET A 1 -27.22 -12.94 15.75
CA MET A 1 -27.55 -12.35 14.44
C MET A 1 -26.62 -11.18 14.21
N VAL A 2 -25.75 -11.27 13.20
CA VAL A 2 -25.05 -10.10 12.66
C VAL A 2 -25.56 -9.99 11.22
N SER A 3 -26.45 -9.03 10.99
CA SER A 3 -26.88 -8.65 9.63
C SER A 3 -25.66 -8.15 8.86
N GLY A 4 -25.52 -8.55 7.60
CA GLY A 4 -24.30 -8.38 6.81
C GLY A 4 -23.82 -6.94 6.70
N ASN A 5 -22.65 -6.64 7.27
CA ASN A 5 -21.89 -5.44 6.98
C ASN A 5 -20.92 -5.77 5.83
N GLY A 6 -21.17 -5.24 4.63
CA GLY A 6 -20.23 -5.37 3.52
C GLY A 6 -18.92 -4.66 3.85
N VAL A 7 -17.78 -5.31 3.59
CA VAL A 7 -16.47 -4.65 3.65
C VAL A 7 -15.98 -4.46 2.23
N ARG A 8 -15.50 -3.26 1.94
CA ARG A 8 -14.82 -2.97 0.70
C ARG A 8 -13.32 -2.99 0.91
N VAL A 9 -12.62 -3.75 0.08
CA VAL A 9 -11.17 -3.95 0.19
C VAL A 9 -10.50 -3.64 -1.14
N ILE A 10 -9.44 -2.85 -1.10
CA ILE A 10 -8.47 -2.70 -2.18
C ILE A 10 -7.11 -3.12 -1.64
N ALA A 11 -6.49 -4.09 -2.30
CA ALA A 11 -5.16 -4.56 -1.96
C ALA A 11 -4.28 -4.65 -3.19
N GLY A 12 -2.98 -4.46 -2.99
CA GLY A 12 -1.99 -4.69 -4.04
C GLY A 12 -0.56 -4.48 -3.58
N ARG A 13 0.37 -4.77 -4.49
CA ARG A 13 1.81 -4.63 -4.31
C ARG A 13 2.37 -3.72 -5.39
N ILE A 14 3.18 -2.76 -4.99
CA ILE A 14 3.80 -1.75 -5.85
C ILE A 14 5.31 -1.94 -5.82
N SER A 15 5.94 -1.90 -6.99
CA SER A 15 7.38 -2.05 -7.15
C SER A 15 8.14 -0.77 -6.77
N PRO A 16 9.48 -0.86 -6.59
CA PRO A 16 10.30 0.32 -6.30
C PRO A 16 10.23 1.44 -7.36
N ASN A 17 9.90 1.11 -8.61
CA ASN A 17 9.74 2.11 -9.68
C ASN A 17 8.31 2.69 -9.76
N GLY A 18 7.39 2.21 -8.91
CA GLY A 18 6.01 2.68 -8.83
C GLY A 18 5.03 1.91 -9.70
N THR A 19 5.44 0.86 -10.42
CA THR A 19 4.53 -0.01 -11.16
C THR A 19 3.75 -0.95 -10.24
N ILE A 20 2.54 -1.33 -10.67
CA ILE A 20 1.72 -2.31 -9.96
C ILE A 20 2.28 -3.70 -10.26
N ILE A 21 2.70 -4.43 -9.23
CA ILE A 21 3.13 -5.84 -9.32
C ILE A 21 1.92 -6.75 -9.20
N THR A 22 1.11 -6.57 -8.15
CA THR A 22 -0.10 -7.35 -7.92
C THR A 22 -1.28 -6.44 -7.61
N ASN A 23 -2.45 -6.84 -8.11
CA ASN A 23 -3.72 -6.16 -7.90
C ASN A 23 -4.83 -7.21 -7.73
N PRO A 24 -4.78 -8.04 -6.68
CA PRO A 24 -5.65 -9.21 -6.52
C PRO A 24 -7.14 -8.86 -6.48
N THR A 25 -7.47 -7.62 -6.08
CA THR A 25 -8.86 -7.13 -6.03
C THR A 25 -9.30 -6.43 -7.32
N GLY A 26 -8.36 -6.14 -8.24
CA GLY A 26 -8.61 -5.26 -9.39
C GLY A 26 -8.89 -3.80 -9.00
N GLY A 27 -8.76 -3.45 -7.71
CA GLY A 27 -9.14 -2.16 -7.15
C GLY A 27 -8.19 -1.00 -7.41
N ILE A 28 -7.00 -1.24 -7.99
CA ILE A 28 -6.03 -0.19 -8.35
C ILE A 28 -6.21 0.24 -9.81
N ARG A 29 -6.38 1.55 -10.06
CA ARG A 29 -6.44 2.15 -11.41
C ARG A 29 -5.05 2.39 -11.98
N SER A 30 -4.20 3.02 -11.19
CA SER A 30 -2.84 3.38 -11.57
C SER A 30 -2.00 3.61 -10.32
N SER A 31 -0.68 3.52 -10.47
CA SER A 31 0.30 3.90 -9.46
C SER A 31 1.42 4.66 -10.14
N SER A 32 1.97 5.67 -9.46
CA SER A 32 3.07 6.47 -9.99
C SER A 32 4.05 6.84 -8.88
N LYS A 33 5.34 6.73 -9.19
CA LYS A 33 6.41 7.29 -8.36
C LYS A 33 6.48 8.80 -8.59
N LYS A 34 6.37 9.59 -7.53
CA LYS A 34 6.44 11.06 -7.55
C LYS A 34 7.85 11.58 -7.31
N SER A 35 8.58 10.94 -6.40
CA SER A 35 9.99 11.20 -6.11
C SER A 35 10.59 9.96 -5.43
N LYS A 36 11.86 10.01 -5.03
CA LYS A 36 12.51 8.89 -4.31
C LYS A 36 11.68 8.52 -3.08
N GLY A 37 11.26 7.26 -3.00
CA GLY A 37 10.47 6.71 -1.91
C GLY A 37 9.08 7.34 -1.74
N LEU A 38 8.52 8.05 -2.73
CA LEU A 38 7.19 8.66 -2.65
C LEU A 38 6.30 8.23 -3.82
N TYR A 39 5.15 7.64 -3.52
CA TYR A 39 4.27 6.98 -4.48
C TYR A 39 2.83 7.45 -4.32
N LEU A 40 2.14 7.69 -5.43
CA LEU A 40 0.71 7.97 -5.48
C LEU A 40 -0.01 6.78 -6.11
N VAL A 41 -0.93 6.18 -5.36
CA VAL A 41 -1.75 5.05 -5.82
C VAL A 41 -3.18 5.53 -5.98
N HIS A 42 -3.74 5.36 -7.19
CA HIS A 42 -5.14 5.69 -7.49
C HIS A 42 -6.00 4.43 -7.45
N PHE A 43 -7.10 4.51 -6.73
CA PHE A 43 -8.12 3.47 -6.71
C PHE A 43 -8.97 3.54 -7.99
N LYS A 44 -9.42 2.38 -8.47
CA LYS A 44 -10.29 2.23 -9.64
C LYS A 44 -11.73 2.54 -9.31
N GLN A 45 -12.15 2.14 -8.13
CA GLN A 45 -13.44 2.49 -7.59
C GLN A 45 -13.18 3.36 -6.35
N HIS A 46 -13.92 4.45 -6.22
CA HIS A 46 -13.84 5.41 -5.11
C HIS A 46 -14.52 4.87 -3.84
N PHE A 47 -13.89 4.97 -2.68
CA PHE A 47 -14.52 4.67 -1.39
C PHE A 47 -15.62 5.71 -1.06
N GLN A 48 -16.57 5.37 -0.19
CA GLN A 48 -17.61 6.33 0.23
C GLN A 48 -17.08 7.35 1.25
N SER A 49 -16.05 6.95 1.99
CA SER A 49 -15.29 7.70 2.98
C SER A 49 -13.80 7.33 2.88
N PRO A 50 -12.87 8.17 3.36
CA PRO A 50 -11.46 7.82 3.38
C PRO A 50 -11.24 6.46 4.10
N PRO A 51 -10.69 5.45 3.42
CA PRO A 51 -10.56 4.11 3.98
C PRO A 51 -9.48 4.08 5.07
N THR A 52 -9.53 3.05 5.91
CA THR A 52 -8.38 2.68 6.74
C THR A 52 -7.37 1.92 5.91
N ALA A 53 -6.09 2.28 5.97
CA ALA A 53 -5.03 1.61 5.22
C ALA A 53 -3.93 1.05 6.13
N VAL A 54 -3.50 -0.17 5.83
CA VAL A 54 -2.30 -0.80 6.38
C VAL A 54 -1.31 -1.00 5.24
N ILE A 55 -0.06 -0.70 5.51
CA ILE A 55 1.02 -0.78 4.53
C ILE A 55 2.26 -1.44 5.15
N THR A 56 2.96 -2.22 4.35
CA THR A 56 4.26 -2.80 4.70
C THR A 56 5.19 -2.76 3.51
N VAL A 57 6.48 -2.64 3.78
CA VAL A 57 7.53 -2.86 2.78
C VAL A 57 7.78 -4.36 2.60
N TYR A 58 8.25 -4.73 1.42
CA TYR A 58 8.82 -6.03 1.11
C TYR A 58 10.32 -5.88 0.91
N GLN A 59 11.09 -6.71 1.59
CA GLN A 59 12.53 -6.76 1.36
C GLN A 59 12.85 -7.51 0.06
N PRO A 60 13.89 -7.11 -0.69
CA PRO A 60 14.40 -7.89 -1.81
C PRO A 60 14.70 -9.33 -1.39
N GLY A 61 14.28 -10.30 -2.20
CA GLY A 61 14.45 -11.72 -1.90
C GLY A 61 13.26 -12.37 -1.20
N GLY A 62 12.06 -11.76 -1.19
CA GLY A 62 10.87 -12.21 -0.44
C GLY A 62 10.32 -13.64 -0.64
N THR A 63 11.01 -14.51 -1.39
CA THR A 63 10.74 -15.96 -1.44
C THR A 63 11.89 -16.80 -0.87
N ASP A 64 13.00 -16.17 -0.52
CA ASP A 64 14.16 -16.77 0.11
C ASP A 64 13.98 -16.74 1.62
N PHE A 65 13.62 -17.89 2.19
CA PHE A 65 13.44 -18.05 3.63
C PHE A 65 14.76 -18.16 4.40
N SER A 66 15.92 -18.03 3.74
CA SER A 66 17.24 -18.00 4.38
C SER A 66 17.69 -16.58 4.78
N ILE A 67 17.03 -15.54 4.28
CA ILE A 67 17.33 -14.15 4.65
C ILE A 67 16.84 -13.85 6.07
N MET A 68 17.64 -13.10 6.83
CA MET A 68 17.35 -12.78 8.24
C MET A 68 16.57 -11.47 8.43
N GLY A 69 16.15 -10.83 7.34
CA GLY A 69 15.58 -9.49 7.39
C GLY A 69 16.63 -8.38 7.32
N ASP A 70 16.18 -7.13 7.16
CA ASP A 70 16.98 -5.90 7.31
C ASP A 70 16.53 -5.14 8.56
N SER A 71 17.12 -3.96 8.78
CA SER A 71 16.51 -2.80 9.43
C SER A 71 15.00 -2.85 9.66
N THR A 72 14.47 -3.02 10.88
CA THR A 72 13.05 -2.72 11.12
C THR A 72 12.73 -1.22 10.99
N GLN A 73 13.76 -0.38 10.86
CA GLN A 73 13.61 1.03 10.48
C GLN A 73 13.21 1.19 9.00
N VAL A 74 13.46 0.19 8.16
CA VAL A 74 12.88 0.12 6.81
C VAL A 74 11.38 -0.02 6.96
N ASN A 75 10.65 1.01 6.54
CA ASN A 75 9.21 1.08 6.78
C ASN A 75 8.48 1.86 5.68
N ALA A 76 7.16 1.82 5.72
CA ALA A 76 6.27 2.60 4.89
C ALA A 76 5.30 3.41 5.75
N LEU A 77 4.94 4.59 5.25
CA LEU A 77 4.01 5.52 5.87
C LEU A 77 2.93 5.90 4.85
N VAL A 78 1.68 5.90 5.28
CA VAL A 78 0.60 6.58 4.56
C VAL A 78 0.72 8.08 4.89
N VAL A 79 1.15 8.87 3.90
CA VAL A 79 1.32 10.33 4.03
C VAL A 79 -0.03 11.04 3.97
N SER A 80 -0.91 10.59 3.08
CA SER A 80 -2.26 11.10 2.91
C SER A 80 -3.14 10.04 2.27
N ILE A 81 -4.44 10.06 2.57
CA ILE A 81 -5.42 9.16 1.97
C ILE A 81 -6.77 9.87 1.87
N ASP A 82 -7.41 9.74 0.72
CA ASP A 82 -8.79 10.16 0.46
C ASP A 82 -9.57 8.99 -0.14
N CYS A 83 -10.79 9.25 -0.63
CA CYS A 83 -11.66 8.23 -1.22
C CYS A 83 -11.11 7.64 -2.53
N ASP A 84 -10.17 8.31 -3.19
CA ASP A 84 -9.78 8.08 -4.59
C ASP A 84 -8.33 7.59 -4.70
N GLN A 85 -7.50 7.94 -3.73
CA GLN A 85 -6.07 7.73 -3.79
C GLN A 85 -5.42 7.73 -2.41
N MET A 86 -4.20 7.19 -2.38
CA MET A 86 -3.30 7.31 -1.23
C MET A 86 -1.91 7.72 -1.68
N LEU A 87 -1.27 8.55 -0.85
CA LEU A 87 0.13 8.93 -0.97
C LEU A 87 0.94 8.15 0.07
N VAL A 88 1.95 7.43 -0.40
CA VAL A 88 2.78 6.52 0.39
C VAL A 88 4.22 6.99 0.36
N LYS A 89 4.90 6.95 1.51
CA LYS A 89 6.33 7.16 1.61
C LYS A 89 7.04 5.92 2.18
N THR A 90 8.10 5.48 1.53
CA THR A 90 8.95 4.36 1.99
C THR A 90 10.32 4.87 2.43
N GLY A 91 10.91 4.19 3.42
CA GLY A 91 12.18 4.54 4.03
C GLY A 91 13.22 3.43 4.00
N ASP A 92 14.49 3.80 4.16
CA ASP A 92 15.61 2.88 4.41
C ASP A 92 15.92 2.75 5.91
N VAL A 93 17.02 2.08 6.23
CA VAL A 93 17.51 1.84 7.59
C VAL A 93 17.84 3.14 8.34
N GLU A 94 18.09 4.24 7.64
CA GLU A 94 18.36 5.56 8.25
C GLU A 94 17.08 6.40 8.39
N GLY A 95 15.91 5.84 8.07
CA GLY A 95 14.65 6.58 8.00
C GLY A 95 14.60 7.61 6.85
N THR A 96 15.53 7.50 5.89
CA THR A 96 15.58 8.39 4.72
C THR A 96 14.71 7.84 3.61
N ALA A 97 14.13 8.72 2.80
CA ALA A 97 13.29 8.31 1.67
C ALA A 97 14.06 7.37 0.72
N SER A 98 13.53 6.18 0.52
CA SER A 98 14.16 5.13 -0.28
C SER A 98 13.13 4.35 -1.09
N ASP A 99 13.50 3.93 -2.29
CA ASP A 99 12.61 3.20 -3.17
C ASP A 99 12.50 1.75 -2.73
N GLN A 100 11.32 1.35 -2.28
CA GLN A 100 11.07 0.00 -1.77
C GLN A 100 9.86 -0.60 -2.48
N GLU A 101 9.86 -1.93 -2.57
CA GLU A 101 8.63 -2.64 -2.87
C GLU A 101 7.72 -2.54 -1.63
N PHE A 102 6.43 -2.31 -1.83
CA PHE A 102 5.47 -2.28 -0.72
C PHE A 102 4.16 -2.93 -1.10
N ALA A 103 3.48 -3.49 -0.10
CA ALA A 103 2.11 -3.97 -0.22
C ALA A 103 1.20 -3.23 0.75
N PHE A 104 -0.07 -3.12 0.38
CA PHE A 104 -1.06 -2.45 1.20
C PHE A 104 -2.41 -3.14 1.13
N ILE A 105 -3.23 -2.86 2.15
CA ILE A 105 -4.66 -3.14 2.20
C ILE A 105 -5.34 -1.84 2.62
N ALA A 106 -6.25 -1.33 1.81
CA ALA A 106 -7.17 -0.25 2.13
C ALA A 106 -8.57 -0.82 2.28
N LEU A 107 -9.25 -0.51 3.38
CA LEU A 107 -10.55 -1.07 3.75
C LEU A 107 -11.53 -0.01 4.23
N GLU A 108 -12.79 -0.19 3.84
CA GLU A 108 -13.92 0.60 4.28
C GLU A 108 -15.02 -0.34 4.77
N GLN A 109 -15.56 -0.07 5.95
CA GLN A 109 -16.77 -0.72 6.44
C GLN A 109 -17.97 0.04 5.89
N LEU A 110 -18.80 -0.63 5.09
CA LEU A 110 -20.00 -0.02 4.54
C LEU A 110 -21.07 0.06 5.64
N ALA A 111 -21.64 1.24 5.84
CA ALA A 111 -22.80 1.41 6.70
C ALA A 111 -24.02 0.72 6.06
N VAL A 112 -24.81 0.03 6.89
CA VAL A 112 -26.08 -0.62 6.50
C VAL A 112 -27.19 0.40 6.46
#